data_AF-A0A8C4S0S0-F1
#
_entry.id   AF-A0A8C4S0S0-F1
#
_cell.length_a   1.000
_cell.length_b   1.000
_cell.length_c   1.000
_cell.angle_alpha   90.00
_cell.angle_beta   90.00
_cell.angle_gamma   90.00
#
_symmetry.space_group_name_H-M   'P 1'
#
loop_
_entity.id
_entity.type
_entity.pdbx_description
1 polymer ?
#
loop_
_entity_poly.entity_id
_entity_poly.type
_entity_poly.pdbx_seq_one_letter_code
_entity_poly.pdbx_strand_id
1 'polypeptide(L)'
;MAHKNQMDYATLQLLDGQLYFIYDLGKGAAVVTLPDMINDGQWHTVKTDFAKKKATIAINGKESPPVGAVGDGNSLDVEGKLYLGGLPLGYTIKKIGNVTSSIPACIRNILLNNKPLTQDRTTSGHAVGSCFSTAQEGSYFDGTGFAALVKEGYKVRSDVIISFEFRATAENGVFLGISSAKVDAVGLELVNGKVLFHVNNGAGRLTAISKNADSSLCDGKWHKLQANKSKNRISLTIDGRTVHVANPHSHSTSADTNDPIYVGGYPGNVKQNCLTIQTPFKGCMRSLQLSKGQIREVFDLSMAYERHGVFPHSCPRGTE
;
A
#
# COMPACT_ATOMS: atom_id res chain seq x y z
N MET A 1 4.43 19.70 14.05
CA MET A 1 3.78 21.00 14.37
C MET A 1 4.60 22.13 13.78
N ALA A 2 3.98 23.22 13.33
CA ALA A 2 4.69 24.32 12.66
C ALA A 2 3.96 25.66 12.83
N HIS A 3 4.71 26.75 12.65
CA HIS A 3 4.16 28.09 12.42
C HIS A 3 3.52 28.18 11.03
N LYS A 4 2.67 29.18 10.81
CA LYS A 4 1.96 29.41 9.53
C LYS A 4 2.89 29.48 8.31
N ASN A 5 4.04 30.11 8.48
CA ASN A 5 5.07 30.25 7.44
C ASN A 5 6.14 29.14 7.51
N GLN A 6 6.03 28.22 8.46
CA GLN A 6 6.98 27.13 8.75
C GLN A 6 8.41 27.61 9.05
N MET A 7 8.57 28.83 9.57
CA MET A 7 9.87 29.28 10.10
C MET A 7 10.23 28.53 11.38
N ASP A 8 9.24 28.28 12.22
CA ASP A 8 9.36 27.49 13.43
C ASP A 8 8.60 26.18 13.25
N TYR A 9 9.25 25.06 13.54
CA TYR A 9 8.59 23.76 13.46
C TYR A 9 9.33 22.70 14.27
N ALA A 10 8.61 21.63 14.57
CA ALA A 10 9.15 20.37 15.05
C ALA A 10 8.43 19.21 14.37
N THR A 11 9.20 18.25 13.86
CA THR A 11 8.70 17.06 13.16
C THR A 11 9.50 15.84 13.56
N LEU A 12 8.82 14.69 13.62
CA LEU A 12 9.43 13.38 13.81
C LEU A 12 9.10 12.55 12.57
N GLN A 13 10.12 12.12 11.86
CA GLN A 13 10.01 11.41 10.59
C GLN A 13 10.66 10.04 10.68
N LEU A 14 10.06 9.04 10.05
CA LEU A 14 10.67 7.74 9.82
C LEU A 14 11.17 7.71 8.37
N LEU A 15 12.47 7.53 8.19
CA LEU A 15 13.10 7.42 6.87
C LEU A 15 14.02 6.20 6.88
N ASP A 16 13.80 5.29 5.93
CA ASP A 16 14.56 4.05 5.80
C ASP A 16 14.71 3.27 7.13
N GLY A 17 13.64 3.26 7.92
CA GLY A 17 13.58 2.56 9.21
C GLY A 17 14.17 3.32 10.41
N GLN A 18 14.80 4.49 10.19
CA GLN A 18 15.40 5.31 11.25
C GLN A 18 14.57 6.56 11.55
N LEU A 19 14.62 7.00 12.81
CA LEU A 19 13.93 8.20 13.26
C LEU A 19 14.78 9.45 13.13
N TYR A 20 14.15 10.51 12.64
CA TYR A 20 14.70 11.85 12.52
C TYR A 20 13.78 12.84 13.22
N PHE A 21 14.25 13.42 14.34
CA PHE A 21 13.58 14.55 14.98
C PHE A 21 14.23 15.83 14.48
N ILE A 22 13.46 16.62 13.75
CA ILE A 22 13.93 17.84 13.10
C ILE A 22 13.16 19.00 13.71
N TYR A 23 13.87 20.04 14.13
CA TYR A 23 13.26 21.25 14.66
C TYR A 23 14.02 22.50 14.23
N ASP A 24 13.28 23.59 14.02
CA ASP A 24 13.80 24.91 13.66
C ASP A 24 13.12 25.95 14.57
N LEU A 25 13.92 26.88 15.11
CA LEU A 25 13.48 27.99 15.96
C LEU A 25 13.58 29.33 15.19
N GLY A 26 13.44 29.28 13.86
CA GLY A 26 13.47 30.42 12.95
C GLY A 26 14.83 30.77 12.35
N LYS A 27 15.89 30.00 12.66
CA LYS A 27 17.30 30.32 12.30
C LYS A 27 18.03 29.19 11.58
N GLY A 28 17.39 28.03 11.44
CA GLY A 28 17.96 26.85 10.79
C GLY A 28 17.55 25.57 11.50
N ALA A 29 17.41 24.51 10.71
CA ALA A 29 17.00 23.21 11.21
C ALA A 29 18.14 22.50 11.94
N ALA A 30 17.87 22.04 13.16
CA ALA A 30 18.67 21.05 13.87
C ALA A 30 18.03 19.66 13.67
N VAL A 31 18.89 18.64 13.52
CA VAL A 31 18.47 17.25 13.30
C VAL A 31 19.05 16.37 14.40
N VAL A 32 18.17 15.62 15.05
CA VAL A 32 18.51 14.58 16.03
C VAL A 32 18.13 13.24 15.43
N THR A 33 18.97 12.23 15.62
CA THR A 33 18.71 10.87 15.10
C THR A 33 19.35 9.81 16.00
N LEU A 34 18.82 8.60 15.92
CA LEU A 34 19.40 7.39 16.48
C LEU A 34 19.48 6.34 15.36
N PRO A 35 20.57 5.56 15.28
CA PRO A 35 20.77 4.58 14.20
C PRO A 35 19.89 3.33 14.34
N ASP A 36 19.13 3.22 15.43
CA ASP A 36 18.27 2.08 15.72
C ASP A 36 17.13 1.99 14.68
N MET A 37 17.03 0.83 14.04
CA MET A 37 15.97 0.52 13.08
C MET A 37 14.71 0.11 13.81
N ILE A 38 13.56 0.72 13.48
CA ILE A 38 12.28 0.50 14.17
C ILE A 38 11.14 0.04 13.25
N ASN A 39 11.48 -0.40 12.04
CA ASN A 39 10.54 -0.89 11.02
C ASN A 39 10.48 -2.44 10.99
N ASP A 40 10.63 -3.09 12.14
CA ASP A 40 10.66 -4.55 12.30
C ASP A 40 9.27 -5.18 12.56
N GLY A 41 8.23 -4.35 12.61
CA GLY A 41 6.86 -4.76 12.91
C GLY A 41 6.57 -4.98 14.40
N GLN A 42 7.50 -4.62 15.29
CA GLN A 42 7.32 -4.63 16.74
C GLN A 42 6.92 -3.26 17.27
N TRP A 43 6.39 -3.24 18.50
CA TRP A 43 6.11 -2.00 19.20
C TRP A 43 7.40 -1.38 19.75
N HIS A 44 7.67 -0.13 19.35
CA HIS A 44 8.75 0.68 19.93
C HIS A 44 8.16 1.83 20.76
N THR A 45 8.81 2.13 21.89
CA THR A 45 8.53 3.34 22.66
C THR A 45 9.46 4.44 22.17
N VAL A 46 8.88 5.54 21.69
CA VAL A 46 9.62 6.69 21.16
C VAL A 46 9.31 7.91 21.99
N LYS A 47 10.35 8.62 22.44
CA LYS A 47 10.25 9.90 23.13
C LYS A 47 11.10 10.93 22.42
N THR A 48 10.55 12.11 22.19
CA THR A 48 11.33 13.31 21.85
C THR A 48 11.23 14.29 23.00
N ASP A 49 12.35 14.89 23.38
CA ASP A 49 12.41 15.90 24.43
C ASP A 49 13.04 17.16 23.84
N PHE A 50 12.48 18.33 24.17
CA PHE A 50 13.05 19.62 23.80
C PHE A 50 13.05 20.52 25.04
N ALA A 51 14.24 20.82 25.54
CA ALA A 51 14.43 21.65 26.72
C ALA A 51 15.70 22.48 26.58
N LYS A 52 15.67 23.73 27.06
CA LYS A 52 16.84 24.63 27.09
C LYS A 52 17.56 24.73 25.72
N LYS A 53 16.78 24.83 24.63
CA LYS A 53 17.25 24.86 23.23
C LYS A 53 18.04 23.62 22.77
N LYS A 54 17.85 22.49 23.43
CA LYS A 54 18.44 21.21 23.04
C LYS A 54 17.33 20.19 22.89
N ALA A 55 17.53 19.27 21.97
CA ALA A 55 16.63 18.16 21.76
C ALA A 55 17.33 16.80 21.89
N THR A 56 16.58 15.81 22.35
CA THR A 56 16.97 14.40 22.35
C THR A 56 15.87 13.54 21.73
N ILE A 57 16.27 12.36 21.25
CA ILE A 57 15.36 11.27 20.94
C ILE A 57 15.73 10.10 21.85
N ALA A 58 14.74 9.37 22.36
CA ALA A 58 14.94 8.08 22.96
C ALA A 58 14.07 7.01 22.28
N ILE A 59 14.69 5.85 21.99
CA ILE A 59 14.03 4.66 21.45
C ILE A 59 14.20 3.54 22.47
N ASN A 60 13.10 2.98 22.96
CA ASN A 60 13.10 1.91 23.96
C ASN A 60 13.98 2.23 25.20
N GLY A 61 14.02 3.50 25.60
CA GLY A 61 14.81 3.99 26.73
C GLY A 61 16.27 4.34 26.42
N LYS A 62 16.79 4.01 25.22
CA LYS A 62 18.12 4.43 24.77
C LYS A 62 18.04 5.86 24.23
N GLU A 63 18.72 6.80 24.86
CA GLU A 63 18.68 8.22 24.53
C GLU A 63 19.86 8.66 23.66
N SER A 64 19.62 9.59 22.74
CA SER A 64 20.66 10.25 21.94
C SER A 64 21.41 11.30 22.74
N PRO A 65 22.64 11.68 22.34
CA PRO A 65 23.24 12.92 22.80
C PRO A 65 22.32 14.13 22.49
N PRO A 66 22.29 15.17 23.35
CA PRO A 66 21.48 16.34 23.11
C PRO A 66 22.08 17.20 21.99
N VAL A 67 21.24 17.56 21.02
CA VAL A 67 21.61 18.42 19.90
C VAL A 67 21.01 19.81 20.11
N GLY A 68 21.84 20.85 20.05
CA GLY A 68 21.41 22.24 20.22
C GLY A 68 20.76 22.83 18.97
N ALA A 69 19.90 23.82 19.19
CA ALA A 69 19.30 24.61 18.12
C ALA A 69 20.39 25.36 17.32
N VAL A 70 20.15 25.56 16.02
CA VAL A 70 21.02 26.38 15.18
C VAL A 70 20.70 27.85 15.42
N GLY A 71 21.73 28.68 15.61
CA GLY A 71 21.60 30.12 15.77
C GLY A 71 21.10 30.58 17.15
N ASP A 72 20.54 31.78 17.19
CA ASP A 72 20.16 32.50 18.41
C ASP A 72 18.66 32.40 18.76
N GLY A 73 17.90 31.56 18.05
CA GLY A 73 16.48 31.30 18.34
C GLY A 73 16.24 30.81 19.78
N ASN A 74 15.13 31.25 20.38
CA ASN A 74 14.82 31.04 21.80
C ASN A 74 13.50 30.32 22.08
N SER A 75 12.52 30.45 21.20
CA SER A 75 11.18 29.89 21.34
C SER A 75 10.84 29.02 20.14
N LEU A 76 9.91 28.07 20.35
CA LEU A 76 9.30 27.28 19.28
C LEU A 76 7.86 27.77 19.12
N ASP A 77 7.65 28.71 18.20
CA ASP A 77 6.38 29.42 18.06
C ASP A 77 5.50 28.78 16.97
N VAL A 78 4.55 27.92 17.36
CA VAL A 78 3.73 27.10 16.44
C VAL A 78 2.22 27.33 16.60
N GLU A 79 1.42 26.98 15.58
CA GLU A 79 -0.04 27.25 15.52
C GLU A 79 -0.92 26.45 16.52
N GLY A 80 -0.33 25.84 17.56
CA GLY A 80 -1.08 25.04 18.54
C GLY A 80 -1.72 23.76 17.98
N LYS A 81 -1.37 23.37 16.73
CA LYS A 81 -1.84 22.14 16.08
C LYS A 81 -0.73 21.11 15.97
N LEU A 82 -1.03 19.88 16.37
CA LEU A 82 -0.20 18.71 16.13
C LEU A 82 -0.83 17.86 15.03
N TYR A 83 -0.05 17.56 14.00
CA TYR A 83 -0.42 16.59 12.97
C TYR A 83 0.25 15.26 13.32
N LEU A 84 -0.52 14.18 13.29
CA LEU A 84 -0.08 12.84 13.66
C LEU A 84 -0.30 11.90 12.48
N GLY A 85 0.69 11.07 12.19
CA GLY A 85 0.63 10.04 11.15
C GLY A 85 0.77 10.59 9.72
N GLY A 86 0.29 11.80 9.45
CA GLY A 86 0.42 12.44 8.14
C GLY A 86 -0.03 13.90 8.17
N LEU A 87 -0.12 14.51 6.98
CA LEU A 87 -0.55 15.90 6.79
C LEU A 87 -1.89 15.96 6.03
N PRO A 88 -2.71 17.01 6.23
CA PRO A 88 -3.96 17.18 5.50
C PRO A 88 -3.75 17.30 3.99
N LEU A 89 -4.76 16.89 3.21
CA LEU A 89 -4.80 17.14 1.77
C LEU A 89 -4.67 18.64 1.49
N GLY A 90 -3.79 19.01 0.56
CA GLY A 90 -3.51 20.41 0.20
C GLY A 90 -2.60 21.17 1.17
N TYR A 91 -2.08 20.54 2.23
CA TYR A 91 -1.11 21.18 3.11
C TYR A 91 0.17 21.53 2.33
N THR A 92 0.49 22.82 2.23
CA THR A 92 1.67 23.27 1.47
C THR A 92 2.92 23.23 2.33
N ILE A 93 3.84 22.33 1.98
CA ILE A 93 5.12 22.16 2.69
C ILE A 93 6.16 23.13 2.12
N LYS A 94 6.82 23.86 3.01
CA LYS A 94 7.86 24.84 2.67
C LYS A 94 9.22 24.46 3.26
N LYS A 95 9.25 23.98 4.52
CA LYS A 95 10.50 23.77 5.26
C LYS A 95 10.60 22.47 6.05
N ILE A 96 9.50 21.74 6.27
CA ILE A 96 9.43 20.62 7.22
C ILE A 96 10.00 19.27 6.70
N GLY A 97 10.96 19.31 5.77
CA GLY A 97 11.66 18.13 5.25
C GLY A 97 10.98 17.42 4.06
N ASN A 98 11.58 16.30 3.64
CA ASN A 98 11.22 15.58 2.41
C ASN A 98 10.23 14.42 2.60
N VAL A 99 10.09 13.91 3.84
CA VAL A 99 9.12 12.86 4.15
C VAL A 99 7.77 13.50 4.44
N THR A 100 6.87 13.40 3.47
CA THR A 100 5.59 14.13 3.46
C THR A 100 4.37 13.21 3.35
N SER A 101 4.59 11.93 3.01
CA SER A 101 3.56 10.90 2.98
C SER A 101 3.12 10.52 4.40
N SER A 102 1.90 9.99 4.50
CA SER A 102 1.42 9.39 5.74
C SER A 102 2.25 8.15 6.08
N ILE A 103 2.57 7.96 7.35
CA ILE A 103 3.29 6.77 7.82
C ILE A 103 2.35 5.55 7.81
N PRO A 104 2.75 4.43 7.19
CA PRO A 104 2.02 3.17 7.25
C PRO A 104 2.34 2.45 8.57
N ALA A 105 1.85 2.98 9.69
CA ALA A 105 2.14 2.44 11.01
C ALA A 105 0.97 2.59 11.99
N CYS A 106 1.03 1.80 13.05
CA CYS A 106 0.14 1.89 14.19
C CYS A 106 0.76 2.72 15.30
N ILE A 107 0.01 3.70 15.82
CA ILE A 107 0.46 4.62 16.87
C ILE A 107 -0.55 4.57 18.02
N ARG A 108 -0.07 4.43 19.26
CA ARG A 108 -0.90 4.40 20.47
C ARG A 108 -0.20 5.09 21.64
N ASN A 109 -0.94 5.36 22.71
CA ASN A 109 -0.43 5.88 23.99
C ASN A 109 0.36 7.18 23.85
N ILE A 110 -0.17 8.13 23.08
CA ILE A 110 0.53 9.38 22.77
C ILE A 110 0.39 10.36 23.92
N LEU A 111 1.54 10.87 24.37
CA LEU A 111 1.64 11.89 25.40
C LEU A 111 2.30 13.13 24.80
N LEU A 112 1.69 14.30 24.99
CA LEU A 112 2.31 15.59 24.71
C LEU A 112 2.43 16.35 26.03
N ASN A 113 3.64 16.70 26.43
CA ASN A 113 3.93 17.36 27.72
C ASN A 113 3.28 16.61 28.90
N ASN A 114 3.46 15.28 28.94
CA ASN A 114 2.88 14.35 29.93
C ASN A 114 1.34 14.31 29.98
N LYS A 115 0.66 14.92 29.00
CA LYS A 115 -0.80 14.84 28.89
C LYS A 115 -1.19 13.89 27.76
N PRO A 116 -2.08 12.92 28.00
CA PRO A 116 -2.64 12.09 26.95
C PRO A 116 -3.30 12.92 25.85
N LEU A 117 -3.03 12.54 24.61
CA LEU A 117 -3.80 12.98 23.45
C LEU A 117 -4.89 11.95 23.19
N THR A 118 -6.06 12.19 23.79
CA THR A 118 -7.25 11.36 23.69
C THR A 118 -8.12 11.77 22.49
N GLN A 119 -9.05 10.90 22.06
CA GLN A 119 -9.86 11.09 20.85
C GLN A 119 -10.80 12.31 20.92
N ASP A 120 -11.19 12.74 22.13
CA ASP A 120 -11.91 14.00 22.40
C ASP A 120 -11.09 15.25 22.06
N ARG A 121 -9.76 15.13 21.96
CA ARG A 121 -8.84 16.21 21.52
C ARG A 121 -8.53 16.16 20.03
N THR A 122 -9.08 15.20 19.29
CA THR A 122 -8.92 15.11 17.85
C THR A 122 -9.81 16.14 17.17
N THR A 123 -9.21 17.17 16.56
CA THR A 123 -9.96 18.19 15.81
C THR A 123 -10.48 17.66 14.47
N SER A 124 -9.71 16.79 13.80
CA SER A 124 -10.08 16.14 12.55
C SER A 124 -9.25 14.88 12.30
N GLY A 125 -9.75 13.98 11.45
CA GLY A 125 -9.04 12.79 10.99
C GLY A 125 -9.42 12.48 9.54
N HIS A 126 -8.48 11.97 8.76
CA HIS A 126 -8.70 11.60 7.37
C HIS A 126 -8.04 10.26 7.07
N ALA A 127 -8.81 9.30 6.55
CA ALA A 127 -8.35 7.94 6.21
C ALA A 127 -7.61 7.20 7.35
N VAL A 128 -7.99 7.46 8.61
CA VAL A 128 -7.44 6.78 9.79
C VAL A 128 -8.24 5.51 10.07
N GLY A 129 -7.57 4.37 10.13
CA GLY A 129 -8.16 3.07 10.50
C GLY A 129 -7.76 2.62 11.90
N SER A 130 -8.35 1.50 12.33
CA SER A 130 -7.90 0.78 13.54
C SER A 130 -6.77 -0.19 13.19
N CYS A 131 -5.99 -0.54 14.21
CA CYS A 131 -4.89 -1.49 14.09
C CYS A 131 -5.33 -2.90 14.44
N PHE A 132 -4.90 -3.89 13.65
CA PHE A 132 -4.99 -5.29 14.06
C PHE A 132 -4.12 -5.55 15.29
N SER A 133 -4.56 -6.47 16.15
CA SER A 133 -3.79 -6.89 17.33
C SER A 133 -2.43 -7.48 16.95
N THR A 134 -2.40 -8.25 15.86
CA THR A 134 -1.20 -8.79 15.24
C THR A 134 -1.25 -8.61 13.73
N ALA A 135 -0.35 -7.79 13.20
CA ALA A 135 -0.22 -7.53 11.77
C ALA A 135 1.05 -8.18 11.18
N GLN A 136 1.05 -8.31 9.86
CA GLN A 136 2.19 -8.64 9.02
C GLN A 136 2.15 -7.76 7.77
N GLU A 137 3.25 -7.72 7.05
CA GLU A 137 3.36 -6.98 5.80
C GLU A 137 2.34 -7.47 4.75
N GLY A 138 1.73 -6.52 4.06
CA GLY A 138 0.76 -6.74 2.99
C GLY A 138 -0.47 -5.84 3.15
N SER A 139 -1.33 -5.83 2.16
CA SER A 139 -2.60 -5.10 2.18
C SER A 139 -3.74 -6.08 2.41
N TYR A 140 -4.59 -5.82 3.39
CA TYR A 140 -5.76 -6.63 3.69
C TYR A 140 -6.98 -6.21 2.87
N PHE A 141 -7.76 -7.19 2.46
CA PHE A 141 -9.07 -7.04 1.83
C PHE A 141 -10.07 -7.77 2.70
N ASP A 142 -11.10 -7.06 3.18
CA ASP A 142 -12.10 -7.61 4.09
C ASP A 142 -13.22 -8.40 3.38
N GLY A 143 -13.22 -8.42 2.05
CA GLY A 143 -14.24 -9.07 1.23
C GLY A 143 -15.44 -8.19 0.89
N THR A 144 -15.38 -6.88 1.14
CA THR A 144 -16.52 -5.96 0.89
C THR A 144 -16.32 -5.01 -0.30
N GLY A 145 -15.10 -4.91 -0.85
CA GLY A 145 -14.83 -3.90 -1.88
C GLY A 145 -13.60 -4.18 -2.75
N PHE A 146 -12.87 -3.12 -3.08
CA PHE A 146 -11.79 -3.15 -4.06
C PHE A 146 -10.87 -1.93 -3.93
N ALA A 147 -9.73 -1.97 -4.62
CA ALA A 147 -8.88 -0.82 -4.87
C ALA A 147 -8.80 -0.55 -6.38
N ALA A 148 -8.95 0.72 -6.79
CA ALA A 148 -8.82 1.14 -8.18
C ALA A 148 -7.57 2.01 -8.38
N LEU A 149 -6.73 1.61 -9.33
CA LEU A 149 -5.45 2.23 -9.66
C LEU A 149 -5.46 2.73 -11.12
N VAL A 150 -4.54 3.63 -11.44
CA VAL A 150 -4.31 4.13 -12.81
C VAL A 150 -5.59 4.71 -13.41
N LYS A 151 -6.10 5.80 -12.83
CA LYS A 151 -7.33 6.48 -13.26
C LYS A 151 -7.35 6.82 -14.75
N GLU A 152 -6.20 7.21 -15.30
CA GLU A 152 -6.01 7.58 -16.71
C GLU A 152 -6.03 6.39 -17.69
N GLY A 153 -6.05 5.16 -17.16
CA GLY A 153 -6.14 3.93 -17.91
C GLY A 153 -4.81 3.20 -18.10
N TYR A 154 -4.87 1.87 -18.02
CA TYR A 154 -3.75 0.97 -18.27
C TYR A 154 -3.91 0.25 -19.60
N LYS A 155 -2.87 0.30 -20.44
CA LYS A 155 -2.83 -0.37 -21.75
C LYS A 155 -2.14 -1.72 -21.65
N VAL A 156 -2.87 -2.83 -21.65
CA VAL A 156 -2.29 -4.18 -21.54
C VAL A 156 -1.40 -4.51 -22.75
N ARG A 157 -1.92 -4.30 -23.97
CA ARG A 157 -1.22 -4.58 -25.24
C ARG A 157 -0.88 -6.06 -25.45
N SER A 158 0.18 -6.34 -26.19
CA SER A 158 0.59 -7.69 -26.58
C SER A 158 1.18 -8.50 -25.45
N ASP A 159 2.02 -7.87 -24.62
CA ASP A 159 2.86 -8.56 -23.64
C ASP A 159 2.75 -7.85 -22.28
N VAL A 160 2.38 -8.60 -21.24
CA VAL A 160 2.36 -8.11 -19.85
C VAL A 160 2.63 -9.27 -18.90
N ILE A 161 3.42 -9.01 -17.86
CA ILE A 161 3.61 -9.92 -16.73
C ILE A 161 3.00 -9.28 -15.50
N ILE A 162 2.05 -9.96 -14.86
CA ILE A 162 1.43 -9.56 -13.60
C ILE A 162 1.98 -10.50 -12.52
N SER A 163 2.51 -9.96 -11.43
CA SER A 163 2.96 -10.75 -10.30
C SER A 163 2.56 -10.12 -8.97
N PHE A 164 2.24 -10.98 -8.00
CA PHE A 164 1.98 -10.63 -6.61
C PHE A 164 2.04 -11.89 -5.75
N GLU A 165 2.07 -11.69 -4.45
CA GLU A 165 1.83 -12.75 -3.47
C GLU A 165 0.45 -12.55 -2.85
N PHE A 166 -0.26 -13.64 -2.60
CA PHE A 166 -1.58 -13.60 -1.97
C PHE A 166 -1.71 -14.63 -0.86
N ARG A 167 -2.56 -14.33 0.10
CA ARG A 167 -3.02 -15.23 1.16
C ARG A 167 -4.54 -15.15 1.20
N ALA A 168 -5.22 -16.20 0.73
CA ALA A 168 -6.68 -16.23 0.65
C ALA A 168 -7.29 -16.94 1.88
N THR A 169 -8.44 -16.45 2.32
CA THR A 169 -9.25 -17.07 3.41
C THR A 169 -10.64 -17.50 2.95
N ALA A 170 -10.95 -17.27 1.67
CA ALA A 170 -12.18 -17.68 1.00
C ALA A 170 -11.82 -18.39 -0.32
N GLU A 171 -12.66 -19.33 -0.75
CA GLU A 171 -12.44 -20.12 -1.97
C GLU A 171 -12.68 -19.34 -3.26
N ASN A 172 -13.39 -18.21 -3.18
CA ASN A 172 -13.76 -17.37 -4.30
C ASN A 172 -13.35 -15.93 -4.03
N GLY A 173 -12.78 -15.26 -5.03
CA GLY A 173 -12.41 -13.85 -4.92
C GLY A 173 -11.76 -13.31 -6.18
N VAL A 174 -12.18 -12.14 -6.62
CA VAL A 174 -11.53 -11.41 -7.72
C VAL A 174 -10.16 -10.92 -7.27
N PHE A 175 -9.10 -11.24 -8.01
CA PHE A 175 -7.78 -10.69 -7.71
C PHE A 175 -7.51 -9.40 -8.45
N LEU A 176 -7.66 -9.40 -9.78
CA LEU A 176 -7.34 -8.24 -10.61
C LEU A 176 -8.14 -8.24 -11.91
N GLY A 177 -8.64 -7.08 -12.33
CA GLY A 177 -9.34 -6.89 -13.60
C GLY A 177 -8.92 -5.62 -14.33
N ILE A 178 -8.62 -5.74 -15.62
CA ILE A 178 -8.40 -4.63 -16.55
C ILE A 178 -9.21 -4.94 -17.80
N SER A 179 -10.30 -4.21 -18.03
CA SER A 179 -11.25 -4.54 -19.09
C SER A 179 -11.66 -3.28 -19.84
N SER A 180 -11.58 -3.34 -21.16
CA SER A 180 -12.22 -2.35 -22.01
C SER A 180 -13.73 -2.43 -21.91
N ALA A 181 -14.41 -1.34 -22.24
CA ALA A 181 -15.87 -1.33 -22.40
C ALA A 181 -16.37 -2.31 -23.48
N LYS A 182 -15.50 -2.73 -24.41
CA LYS A 182 -15.83 -3.63 -25.52
C LYS A 182 -15.62 -5.09 -25.10
N VAL A 183 -14.49 -5.69 -25.52
CA VAL A 183 -14.23 -7.13 -25.47
C VAL A 183 -12.86 -7.42 -24.84
N ASP A 184 -11.86 -6.64 -25.20
CA ASP A 184 -10.47 -6.81 -24.79
C ASP A 184 -10.32 -6.63 -23.28
N ALA A 185 -9.74 -7.63 -22.62
CA ALA A 185 -9.61 -7.64 -21.17
C ALA A 185 -8.59 -8.66 -20.67
N VAL A 186 -8.12 -8.43 -19.44
CA VAL A 186 -7.34 -9.38 -18.64
C VAL A 186 -7.98 -9.48 -17.26
N GLY A 187 -8.08 -10.70 -16.73
CA GLY A 187 -8.62 -10.96 -15.41
C GLY A 187 -7.90 -12.09 -14.68
N LEU A 188 -7.77 -11.94 -13.37
CA LEU A 188 -7.25 -12.92 -12.43
C LEU A 188 -8.26 -13.09 -11.30
N GLU A 189 -8.60 -14.33 -10.98
CA GLU A 189 -9.57 -14.66 -9.94
C GLU A 189 -9.28 -16.02 -9.30
N LEU A 190 -9.65 -16.15 -8.04
CA LEU A 190 -9.72 -17.41 -7.33
C LEU A 190 -11.15 -17.93 -7.44
N VAL A 191 -11.33 -19.15 -7.96
CA VAL A 191 -12.64 -19.80 -8.09
C VAL A 191 -12.52 -21.23 -7.59
N ASN A 192 -13.32 -21.60 -6.58
CA ASN A 192 -13.30 -22.91 -5.93
C ASN A 192 -11.87 -23.37 -5.57
N GLY A 193 -11.09 -22.46 -4.97
CA GLY A 193 -9.72 -22.73 -4.52
C GLY A 193 -8.66 -22.83 -5.62
N LYS A 194 -9.00 -22.53 -6.87
CA LYS A 194 -8.08 -22.55 -8.03
C LYS A 194 -7.92 -21.14 -8.59
N VAL A 195 -6.70 -20.78 -9.00
CA VAL A 195 -6.46 -19.52 -9.69
C VAL A 195 -6.75 -19.68 -11.18
N LEU A 196 -7.53 -18.76 -11.72
CA LEU A 196 -7.82 -18.64 -13.13
C LEU A 196 -7.21 -17.34 -13.67
N PHE A 197 -6.56 -17.45 -14.83
CA PHE A 197 -6.04 -16.31 -15.59
C PHE A 197 -6.70 -16.25 -16.95
N HIS A 198 -7.45 -15.19 -17.17
CA HIS A 198 -8.23 -14.96 -18.37
C HIS A 198 -7.66 -13.82 -19.22
N VAL A 199 -7.64 -14.03 -20.53
CA VAL A 199 -7.23 -13.00 -21.51
C VAL A 199 -8.16 -13.06 -22.71
N ASN A 200 -8.64 -11.90 -23.15
CA ASN A 200 -9.37 -11.77 -24.40
C ASN A 200 -8.71 -10.68 -25.25
N ASN A 201 -8.27 -11.07 -26.46
CA ASN A 201 -7.63 -10.19 -27.44
C ASN A 201 -8.61 -9.78 -28.56
N GLY A 202 -9.93 -9.83 -28.28
CA GLY A 202 -11.00 -9.55 -29.24
C GLY A 202 -11.54 -10.76 -30.01
N ALA A 203 -10.87 -11.92 -29.96
CA ALA A 203 -11.28 -13.15 -30.66
C ALA A 203 -11.78 -14.27 -29.74
N GLY A 204 -12.07 -13.96 -28.48
CA GLY A 204 -12.54 -14.93 -27.49
C GLY A 204 -11.57 -15.12 -26.32
N ARG A 205 -12.11 -15.64 -25.22
CA ARG A 205 -11.42 -15.71 -23.94
C ARG A 205 -10.54 -16.96 -23.85
N LEU A 206 -9.24 -16.75 -23.65
CA LEU A 206 -8.27 -17.75 -23.23
C LEU A 206 -8.29 -17.88 -21.72
N THR A 207 -8.08 -19.08 -21.19
CA THR A 207 -8.09 -19.35 -19.74
C THR A 207 -6.98 -20.33 -19.37
N ALA A 208 -6.06 -19.91 -18.51
CA ALA A 208 -5.12 -20.81 -17.83
C ALA A 208 -5.59 -21.04 -16.39
N ILE A 209 -5.62 -22.30 -15.94
CA ILE A 209 -6.09 -22.70 -14.61
C ILE A 209 -4.93 -23.34 -13.86
N SER A 210 -4.72 -22.95 -12.61
CA SER A 210 -3.65 -23.49 -11.76
C SER A 210 -3.76 -25.01 -11.58
N LYS A 211 -2.63 -25.72 -11.71
CA LYS A 211 -2.51 -27.17 -11.44
C LYS A 211 -2.03 -27.41 -10.01
N ASN A 212 -2.96 -27.36 -9.07
CA ASN A 212 -2.69 -27.66 -7.65
C ASN A 212 -3.11 -29.11 -7.43
N ALA A 213 -2.23 -29.92 -6.85
CA ALA A 213 -2.43 -31.36 -6.66
C ALA A 213 -3.34 -31.62 -5.45
N ASP A 214 -4.59 -31.19 -5.57
CA ASP A 214 -5.69 -31.34 -4.58
C ASP A 214 -5.64 -30.40 -3.36
N SER A 215 -4.61 -29.56 -3.24
CA SER A 215 -4.57 -28.48 -2.22
C SER A 215 -5.27 -27.21 -2.70
N SER A 216 -6.30 -26.77 -1.98
CA SER A 216 -6.92 -25.46 -2.20
C SER A 216 -5.93 -24.33 -1.92
N LEU A 217 -5.93 -23.28 -2.74
CA LEU A 217 -5.09 -22.08 -2.55
C LEU A 217 -5.68 -21.08 -1.54
N CYS A 218 -6.75 -21.45 -0.84
CA CYS A 218 -7.29 -20.70 0.29
C CYS A 218 -6.91 -21.32 1.65
N ASP A 219 -5.71 -21.90 1.74
CA ASP A 219 -5.20 -22.57 2.95
C ASP A 219 -4.69 -21.58 4.04
N GLY A 220 -4.89 -20.28 3.83
CA GLY A 220 -4.41 -19.24 4.72
C GLY A 220 -2.89 -19.08 4.74
N LYS A 221 -2.15 -19.54 3.72
CA LYS A 221 -0.72 -19.29 3.55
C LYS A 221 -0.44 -18.36 2.38
N TRP A 222 0.79 -17.86 2.33
CA TRP A 222 1.26 -17.04 1.23
C TRP A 222 1.60 -17.91 0.01
N HIS A 223 1.02 -17.57 -1.13
CA HIS A 223 1.30 -18.15 -2.43
C HIS A 223 1.84 -17.08 -3.38
N LYS A 224 2.81 -17.46 -4.22
CA LYS A 224 3.38 -16.57 -5.24
C LYS A 224 2.72 -16.82 -6.59
N LEU A 225 2.16 -15.77 -7.18
CA LEU A 225 1.51 -15.78 -8.48
C LEU A 225 2.31 -15.00 -9.50
N GLN A 226 2.46 -15.57 -10.70
CA GLN A 226 2.90 -14.86 -11.89
C GLN A 226 2.03 -15.24 -13.09
N ALA A 227 1.35 -14.27 -13.69
CA ALA A 227 0.57 -14.43 -14.89
C ALA A 227 1.24 -13.68 -16.04
N ASN A 228 1.56 -14.38 -17.12
CA ASN A 228 2.24 -13.82 -18.28
C ASN A 228 1.34 -13.95 -19.49
N LYS A 229 0.97 -12.80 -20.07
CA LYS A 229 0.38 -12.72 -21.40
C LYS A 229 1.50 -12.41 -22.39
N SER A 230 1.58 -13.21 -23.44
CA SER A 230 2.34 -12.92 -24.65
C SER A 230 1.42 -12.97 -25.86
N LYS A 231 1.89 -12.51 -27.03
CA LYS A 231 1.12 -12.56 -28.29
C LYS A 231 0.49 -13.93 -28.58
N ASN A 232 1.29 -14.99 -28.44
CA ASN A 232 0.94 -16.33 -28.95
C ASN A 232 0.51 -17.30 -27.85
N ARG A 233 0.59 -16.91 -26.57
CA ARG A 233 0.24 -17.77 -25.43
C ARG A 233 0.06 -16.96 -24.16
N ILE A 234 -0.68 -17.54 -23.22
CA ILE A 234 -0.72 -17.12 -21.83
C ILE A 234 -0.09 -18.20 -20.95
N SER A 235 0.45 -17.80 -19.81
CA SER A 235 0.88 -18.73 -18.78
C SER A 235 0.56 -18.25 -17.38
N LEU A 236 0.25 -19.19 -16.51
CA LEU A 236 -0.01 -18.97 -15.09
C LEU A 236 0.95 -19.83 -14.27
N THR A 237 1.71 -19.20 -13.40
CA THR A 237 2.64 -19.83 -12.48
C THR A 237 2.19 -19.59 -11.05
N ILE A 238 1.91 -20.66 -10.31
CA ILE A 238 1.61 -20.63 -8.86
C ILE A 238 2.68 -21.45 -8.15
N ASP A 239 3.40 -20.85 -7.21
CA ASP A 239 4.45 -21.50 -6.41
C ASP A 239 5.45 -22.31 -7.26
N GLY A 240 5.85 -21.73 -8.40
CA GLY A 240 6.79 -22.34 -9.35
C GLY A 240 6.17 -23.33 -10.35
N ARG A 241 4.92 -23.74 -10.17
CA ARG A 241 4.21 -24.64 -11.10
C ARG A 241 3.54 -23.86 -12.21
N THR A 242 3.91 -24.12 -13.46
CA THR A 242 3.46 -23.33 -14.60
C THR A 242 2.49 -24.11 -15.51
N VAL A 243 1.44 -23.42 -15.95
CA VAL A 243 0.50 -23.88 -16.98
C VAL A 243 0.57 -22.93 -18.15
N HIS A 244 0.64 -23.47 -19.37
CA HIS A 244 0.65 -22.70 -20.62
C HIS A 244 -0.61 -22.98 -21.43
N VAL A 245 -1.15 -21.96 -22.08
CA VAL A 245 -2.27 -22.07 -23.02
C VAL A 245 -1.91 -21.28 -24.27
N ALA A 246 -1.91 -21.95 -25.42
CA ALA A 246 -1.66 -21.31 -26.70
C ALA A 246 -2.82 -20.39 -27.08
N ASN A 247 -2.51 -19.29 -27.75
CA ASN A 247 -3.51 -18.47 -28.43
C ASN A 247 -3.84 -19.12 -29.79
N PRO A 248 -5.05 -19.64 -30.00
CA PRO A 248 -5.43 -20.24 -31.28
C PRO A 248 -5.68 -19.18 -32.37
N HIS A 249 -5.80 -17.90 -32.00
CA HIS A 249 -6.10 -16.80 -32.92
C HIS A 249 -4.83 -15.97 -33.20
N SER A 250 -4.06 -16.38 -34.21
CA SER A 250 -2.78 -15.74 -34.57
C SER A 250 -2.89 -14.26 -34.96
N HIS A 251 -4.06 -13.82 -35.44
CA HIS A 251 -4.32 -12.43 -35.83
C HIS A 251 -4.73 -11.52 -34.65
N SER A 252 -5.14 -12.09 -33.51
CA SER A 252 -5.64 -11.36 -32.33
C SER A 252 -4.70 -11.55 -31.15
N THR A 253 -3.71 -10.67 -31.06
CA THR A 253 -2.57 -10.81 -30.11
C THR A 253 -2.50 -9.70 -29.06
N SER A 254 -3.17 -8.57 -29.27
CA SER A 254 -3.21 -7.44 -28.34
C SER A 254 -4.51 -7.47 -27.53
N ALA A 255 -4.44 -7.12 -26.25
CA ALA A 255 -5.62 -6.70 -25.49
C ALA A 255 -5.58 -5.16 -25.40
N ASP A 256 -6.40 -4.51 -26.21
CA ASP A 256 -6.43 -3.06 -26.38
C ASP A 256 -7.33 -2.40 -25.33
N THR A 257 -6.86 -2.45 -24.09
CA THR A 257 -7.42 -1.71 -22.96
C THR A 257 -6.84 -0.28 -22.90
N ASN A 258 -7.56 0.60 -22.23
CA ASN A 258 -7.08 1.88 -21.73
C ASN A 258 -7.90 2.24 -20.47
N ASP A 259 -7.94 1.32 -19.53
CA ASP A 259 -8.94 1.29 -18.46
C ASP A 259 -8.26 1.09 -17.09
N PRO A 260 -8.89 1.49 -15.97
CA PRO A 260 -8.31 1.34 -14.64
C PRO A 260 -7.95 -0.10 -14.29
N ILE A 261 -6.98 -0.24 -13.38
CA ILE A 261 -6.67 -1.53 -12.77
C ILE A 261 -7.52 -1.66 -11.50
N TYR A 262 -8.40 -2.64 -11.47
CA TYR A 262 -9.17 -2.99 -10.28
C TYR A 262 -8.53 -4.18 -9.59
N VAL A 263 -8.34 -4.10 -8.27
CA VAL A 263 -7.68 -5.12 -7.43
C VAL A 263 -8.63 -5.51 -6.29
N GLY A 264 -8.78 -6.82 -6.06
CA GLY A 264 -9.60 -7.37 -4.99
C GLY A 264 -11.11 -7.37 -5.25
N GLY A 265 -11.58 -6.79 -6.35
CA GLY A 265 -13.00 -6.60 -6.68
C GLY A 265 -13.14 -5.47 -7.70
N TYR A 266 -14.36 -5.05 -8.01
CA TYR A 266 -14.63 -3.91 -8.89
C TYR A 266 -16.05 -3.35 -8.66
N PRO A 267 -16.35 -2.09 -9.05
CA PRO A 267 -17.69 -1.53 -8.94
C PRO A 267 -18.73 -2.33 -9.75
N GLY A 268 -19.92 -2.55 -9.20
CA GLY A 268 -20.97 -3.36 -9.86
C GLY A 268 -21.47 -2.81 -11.20
N ASN A 269 -21.26 -1.52 -11.48
CA ASN A 269 -21.59 -0.88 -12.76
C ASN A 269 -20.44 -0.94 -13.79
N VAL A 270 -19.29 -1.51 -13.45
CA VAL A 270 -18.13 -1.66 -14.35
C VAL A 270 -18.14 -3.05 -14.96
N LYS A 271 -18.05 -3.12 -16.28
CA LYS A 271 -17.98 -4.38 -17.02
C LYS A 271 -16.57 -4.98 -16.97
N GLN A 272 -16.48 -6.27 -16.61
CA GLN A 272 -15.23 -7.03 -16.61
C GLN A 272 -15.35 -8.27 -17.50
N ASN A 273 -14.87 -8.19 -18.75
CA ASN A 273 -15.07 -9.26 -19.74
C ASN A 273 -14.27 -10.55 -19.44
N CYS A 274 -13.22 -10.44 -18.63
CA CYS A 274 -12.31 -11.54 -18.28
C CYS A 274 -12.39 -11.95 -16.81
N LEU A 275 -13.49 -11.64 -16.12
CA LEU A 275 -13.80 -12.18 -14.80
C LEU A 275 -15.12 -12.97 -14.89
N THR A 276 -15.20 -14.10 -14.20
CA THR A 276 -16.40 -14.95 -14.15
C THR A 276 -17.20 -14.75 -12.86
N ILE A 277 -16.57 -14.18 -11.83
CA ILE A 277 -17.20 -13.88 -10.54
C ILE A 277 -17.12 -12.38 -10.24
N GLN A 278 -18.02 -11.91 -9.38
CA GLN A 278 -17.99 -10.54 -8.83
C GLN A 278 -17.63 -10.52 -7.34
N THR A 279 -17.46 -11.70 -6.73
CA THR A 279 -17.18 -11.84 -5.29
C THR A 279 -15.88 -11.12 -4.95
N PRO A 280 -15.90 -10.11 -4.07
CA PRO A 280 -14.70 -9.44 -3.63
C PRO A 280 -13.77 -10.41 -2.88
N PHE A 281 -12.47 -10.19 -3.02
CA PHE A 281 -11.44 -10.98 -2.37
C PHE A 281 -11.41 -10.72 -0.86
N LYS A 282 -11.37 -11.81 -0.07
CA LYS A 282 -11.09 -11.77 1.36
C LYS A 282 -9.73 -12.42 1.66
N GLY A 283 -8.78 -11.61 2.11
CA GLY A 283 -7.41 -12.07 2.38
C GLY A 283 -6.40 -10.95 2.28
N CYS A 284 -5.14 -11.29 2.02
CA CYS A 284 -4.06 -10.32 1.88
C CYS A 284 -3.33 -10.44 0.54
N MET A 285 -2.81 -9.31 0.04
CA MET A 285 -1.90 -9.26 -1.10
C MET A 285 -0.68 -8.41 -0.78
N ARG A 286 0.46 -8.73 -1.38
CA ARG A 286 1.66 -7.89 -1.35
C ARG A 286 2.45 -7.98 -2.65
N SER A 287 3.37 -7.03 -2.83
CA SER A 287 4.32 -7.02 -3.95
C SER A 287 3.66 -6.97 -5.33
N LEU A 288 2.53 -6.28 -5.49
CA LEU A 288 1.81 -6.16 -6.77
C LEU A 288 2.64 -5.41 -7.81
N GLN A 289 2.88 -6.07 -8.93
CA GLN A 289 3.72 -5.57 -10.01
C GLN A 289 3.18 -5.94 -11.38
N LEU A 290 3.27 -4.99 -12.30
CA LEU A 290 3.06 -5.26 -13.72
C LEU A 290 4.31 -4.86 -14.51
N SER A 291 4.73 -5.72 -15.43
CA SER A 291 5.92 -5.50 -16.24
C SER A 291 5.63 -5.64 -17.73
N LYS A 292 6.25 -4.76 -18.52
CA LYS A 292 6.21 -4.74 -19.99
C LYS A 292 7.62 -4.62 -20.54
N GLY A 293 8.15 -5.71 -21.09
CA GLY A 293 9.56 -5.76 -21.49
C GLY A 293 10.46 -5.53 -20.28
N GLN A 294 11.27 -4.45 -20.32
CA GLN A 294 12.18 -4.06 -19.24
C GLN A 294 11.53 -3.11 -18.22
N ILE A 295 10.35 -2.56 -18.50
CA ILE A 295 9.66 -1.63 -17.62
C ILE A 295 8.94 -2.44 -16.54
N ARG A 296 9.22 -2.16 -15.27
CA ARG A 296 8.57 -2.77 -14.10
C ARG A 296 7.87 -1.68 -13.30
N GLU A 297 6.55 -1.81 -13.18
CA GLU A 297 5.69 -0.90 -12.44
C GLU A 297 5.27 -1.60 -11.13
N VAL A 298 5.59 -0.99 -9.98
CA VAL A 298 5.17 -1.46 -8.66
C VAL A 298 3.95 -0.64 -8.24
N PHE A 299 2.89 -1.31 -7.81
CA PHE A 299 1.66 -0.65 -7.40
C PHE A 299 1.47 -0.72 -5.88
N ASP A 300 1.45 0.45 -5.26
CA ASP A 300 1.05 0.61 -3.86
C ASP A 300 -0.46 0.92 -3.79
N LEU A 301 -1.22 0.09 -3.07
CA LEU A 301 -2.66 0.26 -2.89
C LEU A 301 -3.04 1.49 -2.06
N SER A 302 -2.09 2.09 -1.33
CA SER A 302 -2.27 3.38 -0.67
C SER A 302 -2.47 4.53 -1.66
N MET A 303 -2.01 4.36 -2.91
CA MET A 303 -2.13 5.32 -4.01
C MET A 303 -3.38 5.09 -4.87
N ALA A 304 -4.26 4.15 -4.49
CA ALA A 304 -5.53 3.94 -5.17
C ALA A 304 -6.39 5.21 -5.12
N TYR A 305 -6.92 5.63 -6.26
CA TYR A 305 -7.78 6.83 -6.33
C TYR A 305 -9.17 6.56 -5.78
N GLU A 306 -9.56 5.29 -5.68
CA GLU A 306 -10.77 4.81 -5.05
C GLU A 306 -10.45 3.50 -4.31
N ARG A 307 -10.97 3.37 -3.08
CA ARG A 307 -10.67 2.23 -2.20
C ARG A 307 -11.83 1.98 -1.24
N HIS A 308 -12.34 0.75 -1.22
CA HIS A 308 -13.41 0.29 -0.34
C HIS A 308 -13.04 -1.06 0.26
N GLY A 309 -13.09 -1.22 1.59
CA GLY A 309 -12.79 -2.51 2.24
C GLY A 309 -11.36 -3.02 2.05
N VAL A 310 -10.41 -2.13 1.72
CA VAL A 310 -8.98 -2.47 1.56
C VAL A 310 -8.16 -1.66 2.55
N PHE A 311 -7.19 -2.29 3.21
CA PHE A 311 -6.34 -1.70 4.23
C PHE A 311 -4.88 -1.85 3.77
N PRO A 312 -4.32 -0.82 3.11
CA PRO A 312 -2.95 -0.87 2.60
C PRO A 312 -1.95 -1.03 3.75
N HIS A 313 -0.85 -1.75 3.47
CA HIS A 313 0.30 -1.91 4.37
C HIS A 313 0.04 -2.59 5.72
N SER A 314 -1.18 -3.08 5.97
CA SER A 314 -1.52 -3.86 7.15
C SER A 314 -2.33 -5.10 6.78
N CYS A 315 -1.80 -6.28 7.12
CA CYS A 315 -2.49 -7.56 6.96
C CYS A 315 -2.55 -8.31 8.29
N PRO A 316 -3.72 -8.84 8.73
CA PRO A 316 -3.80 -9.63 9.95
C PRO A 316 -3.04 -10.97 9.82
N ARG A 317 -2.39 -11.40 10.91
CA ARG A 317 -1.74 -12.73 10.97
C ARG A 317 -2.74 -13.87 11.16
N GLY A 318 -3.81 -13.66 11.93
CA GLY A 318 -4.88 -14.64 12.16
C GLY A 318 -6.01 -14.60 11.12
N THR A 319 -6.93 -15.56 11.20
CA THR A 319 -8.25 -15.44 10.57
C THR A 319 -9.14 -14.60 11.49
N GLU A 320 -9.53 -13.41 11.03
CA GLU A 320 -10.62 -12.62 11.63
C GLU A 320 -11.97 -12.93 10.95
#